data_AF-X1PSF1-F1
#
_entry.id   AF-X1PSF1-F1
#
_cell.length_a   1.000
_cell.length_b   1.000
_cell.length_c   1.000
_cell.angle_alpha   90.00
_cell.angle_beta   90.00
_cell.angle_gamma   90.00
#
_symmetry.space_group_name_H-M   'P 1'
#
loop_
_entity.id
_entity.type
_entity.pdbx_description
1 polymer ?
#
loop_
_entity_poly.entity_id
_entity_poly.type
_entity_poly.pdbx_seq_one_letter_code
_entity_poly.pdbx_strand_id
1 'polypeptide(L)' 'RPEFALQPDLNWEVNGYIPKVVFSCGQAEIGDRILVYYGGADTVIGVAELDKKYIKFD' A
#
# COMPACT_ATOMS: atom_id res chain seq x y z
N ARG A 1 15.87 -2.60 -12.31
CA ARG A 1 14.39 -2.67 -12.31
C ARG A 1 13.93 -1.74 -11.19
N PRO A 2 12.92 -0.89 -11.41
CA PRO A 2 12.33 -0.16 -10.29
C PRO A 2 11.79 -1.17 -9.27
N GLU A 3 12.01 -0.87 -8.00
CA GLU A 3 11.47 -1.62 -6.87
C GLU A 3 10.14 -0.97 -6.48
N PHE A 4 9.09 -1.78 -6.29
CA PHE A 4 7.76 -1.27 -5.96
C PHE A 4 7.65 -1.08 -4.44
N ALA A 5 7.14 0.06 -3.98
CA ALA A 5 6.87 0.30 -2.56
C ALA A 5 5.71 -0.57 -2.04
N LEU A 6 4.75 -0.93 -2.89
CA LEU A 6 3.62 -1.80 -2.57
C LEU A 6 3.22 -2.59 -3.82
N GLN A 7 2.94 -3.88 -3.66
CA GLN A 7 2.44 -4.76 -4.72
C GLN A 7 1.44 -5.77 -4.14
N PRO A 8 0.51 -6.30 -4.94
CA PRO A 8 -0.41 -7.35 -4.48
C PRO A 8 0.37 -8.63 -4.16
N ASP A 9 0.16 -9.17 -2.96
CA ASP A 9 0.75 -10.42 -2.48
C ASP A 9 -0.23 -11.20 -1.59
N LEU A 10 -0.91 -10.48 -0.69
CA LEU A 10 -1.85 -11.09 0.24
C LEU A 10 -3.11 -11.59 -0.48
N ASN A 11 -3.74 -12.65 0.07
CA ASN A 11 -4.87 -13.30 -0.58
C ASN A 11 -6.02 -12.35 -0.96
N TRP A 12 -6.28 -11.34 -0.13
CA TRP A 12 -7.32 -10.34 -0.33
C TRP A 12 -6.93 -9.18 -1.25
N GLU A 13 -5.66 -9.08 -1.65
CA GLU A 13 -5.17 -8.16 -2.70
C GLU A 13 -5.18 -8.84 -4.06
N VAL A 14 -4.99 -10.16 -4.06
CA VAL A 14 -4.98 -11.00 -5.26
C VAL A 14 -6.38 -11.40 -5.69
N ASN A 15 -7.32 -11.56 -4.74
CA ASN A 15 -8.68 -12.02 -5.00
C ASN A 15 -9.71 -10.98 -4.53
N GLY A 16 -10.62 -10.60 -5.42
CA GLY A 16 -11.68 -9.62 -5.16
C GLY A 16 -12.46 -9.25 -6.42
N TYR A 17 -13.22 -8.15 -6.38
CA TYR A 17 -13.97 -7.62 -7.51
C TYR A 17 -13.07 -7.33 -8.72
N ILE A 18 -11.92 -6.68 -8.49
CA ILE A 18 -10.84 -6.54 -9.48
C ILE A 18 -9.57 -7.22 -8.91
N PRO A 19 -9.18 -8.41 -9.40
CA PRO A 19 -8.07 -9.18 -8.82
C PRO A 19 -6.69 -8.56 -9.09
N LYS A 20 -5.73 -8.84 -8.21
CA LYS A 20 -4.31 -8.40 -8.30
C LYS A 20 -4.15 -6.88 -8.31
N VAL A 21 -4.83 -6.21 -7.40
CA VAL A 21 -4.80 -4.74 -7.27
C VAL A 21 -4.47 -4.33 -5.84
N VAL A 22 -3.52 -3.41 -5.72
CA VAL A 22 -3.33 -2.54 -4.56
C VAL A 22 -3.31 -1.10 -5.08
N PHE A 23 -4.11 -0.21 -4.49
CA PHE A 23 -4.23 1.17 -4.95
C PHE A 23 -4.21 2.15 -3.77
N SER A 24 -3.13 2.91 -3.62
CA SER A 24 -2.99 3.88 -2.52
C SER A 24 -3.94 5.07 -2.69
N CYS A 25 -4.75 5.35 -1.67
CA CYS A 25 -5.75 6.43 -1.69
C CYS A 25 -5.44 7.55 -0.70
N GLY A 26 -4.58 7.31 0.28
CA GLY A 26 -4.19 8.30 1.27
C GLY A 26 -3.23 7.73 2.31
N GLN A 27 -2.66 8.62 3.10
CA GLN A 27 -1.66 8.30 4.08
C GLN A 27 -1.78 9.21 5.30
N ALA A 28 -1.54 8.65 6.48
CA ALA A 28 -1.38 9.39 7.72
C ALA A 28 0.09 9.38 8.14
N GLU A 29 0.65 10.55 8.43
CA GLU A 29 1.98 10.70 9.01
C GLU A 29 1.87 10.81 10.53
N ILE A 30 2.54 9.90 11.26
CA ILE A 30 2.51 9.84 12.72
C ILE A 30 3.96 9.70 13.22
N GLY A 31 4.59 10.84 13.51
CA GLY A 31 6.02 10.87 13.83
C GLY A 31 6.86 10.36 12.66
N ASP A 32 7.69 9.34 12.91
CA ASP A 32 8.54 8.70 11.90
C ASP A 32 7.82 7.57 11.12
N ARG A 33 6.54 7.34 11.39
CA ARG A 33 5.73 6.30 10.73
C ARG A 33 4.81 6.91 9.70
N ILE A 34 4.68 6.22 8.56
CA ILE A 34 3.69 6.53 7.53
C ILE A 34 2.75 5.33 7.42
N LEU A 35 1.46 5.57 7.62
CA LEU A 35 0.41 4.59 7.41
C LEU A 35 -0.25 4.87 6.07
N VAL A 36 -0.05 3.99 5.09
CA VAL A 36 -0.65 4.10 3.75
C VAL A 36 -1.94 3.28 3.72
N TYR A 37 -3.06 3.94 3.50
CA TYR A 37 -4.36 3.32 3.27
C TYR A 37 -4.54 3.07 1.78
N TYR A 38 -4.90 1.84 1.44
CA TYR A 38 -5.02 1.41 0.05
C TYR A 38 -6.22 0.49 -0.16
N GLY A 39 -6.78 0.53 -1.37
CA GLY A 39 -7.77 -0.44 -1.82
C GLY A 39 -7.08 -1.77 -2.17
N GLY A 40 -7.59 -2.87 -1.63
CA GLY A 40 -7.20 -4.23 -1.98
C GLY A 40 -8.27 -4.89 -2.86
N ALA A 41 -7.89 -5.28 -4.07
CA ALA A 41 -8.73 -5.96 -5.06
C ALA A 41 -10.11 -5.33 -5.31
N ASP A 42 -10.22 -4.00 -5.24
CA ASP A 42 -11.48 -3.23 -5.28
C ASP A 42 -12.58 -3.78 -4.35
N THR A 43 -12.18 -4.36 -3.21
CA THR A 43 -13.09 -5.08 -2.31
C THR A 43 -12.91 -4.67 -0.85
N VAL A 44 -11.67 -4.45 -0.42
CA VAL A 44 -11.35 -4.14 0.98
C VAL A 44 -10.43 -2.92 1.07
N ILE A 45 -10.32 -2.36 2.28
CA ILE A 45 -9.32 -1.34 2.60
C ILE A 45 -8.24 -2.00 3.46
N GLY A 46 -6.98 -1.91 3.02
CA GLY A 46 -5.80 -2.29 3.76
C GLY A 46 -5.05 -1.08 4.31
N VAL A 47 -4.17 -1.34 5.28
CA VAL A 47 -3.19 -0.36 5.76
C VAL A 47 -1.81 -1.00 5.80
N ALA A 48 -0.84 -0.34 5.17
CA ALA A 48 0.57 -0.70 5.22
C ALA A 48 1.33 0.37 6.02
N GLU A 49 2.35 -0.06 6.77
CA GLU A 49 3.19 0.85 7.54
C GLU A 49 4.62 0.83 7.00
N LEU A 50 5.20 2.02 6.87
CA LEU A 50 6.62 2.18 6.59
C LEU A 50 7.24 3.29 7.44
N ASP A 51 8.54 3.18 7.67
CA ASP A 51 9.34 4.22 8.32
C ASP A 51 9.70 5.30 7.29
N LYS A 52 9.48 6.56 7.67
CA LYS A 52 9.68 7.74 6.82
C LYS A 52 11.11 7.86 6.30
N LYS A 53 12.11 7.30 7.00
CA LYS A 53 13.52 7.32 6.57
C LYS A 53 13.80 6.56 5.26
N TYR A 54 12.88 5.69 4.83
CA TYR A 54 13.03 4.92 3.59
C TYR A 54 12.47 5.65 2.36
N ILE A 55 11.74 6.76 2.53
CA ILE A 55 11.24 7.56 1.40
C ILE A 55 12.36 8.47 0.87
N LYS A 56 12.62 8.34 -0.43
CA LYS A 56 13.66 9.06 -1.17
C LYS A 56 13.02 9.82 -2.33
N PHE A 57 13.38 11.10 -2.49
CA PHE A 57 12.81 12.02 -3.49
C PHE A 57 13.86 12.55 -4.48
N ASP A 58 15.10 12.09 -4.34
CA ASP A 58 16.25 12.37 -5.19
C ASP A 58 16.13 11.75 -6.59
#